data_AF-A0A0J6SI00-F1
#
_entry.id   AF-A0A0J6SI00-F1
#
_cell.length_a   1.000
_cell.length_b   1.000
_cell.length_c   1.000
_cell.angle_alpha   90.00
_cell.angle_beta   90.00
_cell.angle_gamma   90.00
#
_symmetry.space_group_name_H-M   'P 1'
#
loop_
_entity.id
_entity.type
_entity.pdbx_description
1 polymer ?
#
loop_
_entity_poly.entity_id
_entity_poly.type
_entity_poly.pdbx_seq_one_letter_code
_entity_poly.pdbx_strand_id
1 'polypeptide(L)'
;MTAAIRYEVTLATRGGLRVLTAQAEREVALMAESVLRRYEGETLGIGITVACTDGGARRRIASYLKDLILELGEDWSGDALHPSLGIAPFL
;
A
#
# COMPACT_ATOMS: atom_id res chain seq x y z
N MET A 1 11.30 25.95 -6.62
CA MET A 1 10.03 25.23 -6.36
C MET A 1 10.38 23.80 -6.00
N THR A 2 10.42 23.46 -4.71
CA THR A 2 10.55 22.07 -4.27
C THR A 2 9.26 21.35 -4.65
N ALA A 3 9.36 20.31 -5.47
CA ALA A 3 8.22 19.45 -5.74
C ALA A 3 7.72 18.92 -4.39
N ALA A 4 6.47 19.20 -4.03
CA ALA A 4 5.88 18.66 -2.81
C ALA A 4 5.93 17.14 -2.91
N ILE A 5 6.67 16.50 -2.01
CA ILE A 5 6.74 15.04 -1.96
C ILE A 5 5.32 14.55 -1.66
N ARG A 6 4.76 13.78 -2.58
CA ARG A 6 3.50 13.08 -2.37
C ARG A 6 3.81 11.61 -2.16
N TYR A 7 3.26 11.08 -1.09
CA TYR A 7 3.26 9.68 -0.80
C TYR A 7 1.93 9.11 -1.23
N GLU A 8 1.97 8.06 -2.03
CA GLU A 8 0.80 7.34 -2.48
C GLU A 8 0.95 5.87 -2.09
N VAL A 9 -0.09 5.32 -1.47
CA VAL A 9 -0.19 3.91 -1.12
C VAL A 9 -1.46 3.38 -1.76
N THR A 10 -1.30 2.40 -2.64
CA THR A 10 -2.42 1.66 -3.23
C THR A 10 -2.55 0.34 -2.50
N LEU A 11 -3.73 0.08 -1.94
CA LEU A 11 -4.11 -1.15 -1.29
C LEU A 11 -5.07 -1.91 -2.21
N ALA A 12 -4.68 -3.11 -2.62
CA ALA A 12 -5.55 -4.06 -3.31
C ALA A 12 -6.16 -5.00 -2.28
N THR A 13 -7.49 -4.92 -2.12
CA THR A 13 -8.26 -5.84 -1.30
C THR A 13 -9.31 -6.54 -2.18
N ARG A 14 -10.00 -7.55 -1.63
CA ARG A 14 -11.14 -8.20 -2.31
C ARG A 14 -12.27 -7.22 -2.62
N GLY A 15 -12.38 -6.15 -1.84
CA GLY A 15 -13.35 -5.07 -2.05
C GLY A 15 -12.95 -4.05 -3.14
N GLY A 16 -11.77 -4.21 -3.74
CA GLY A 16 -11.25 -3.36 -4.80
C GLY A 16 -9.95 -2.65 -4.43
N LEU A 17 -9.55 -1.72 -5.29
CA LEU A 17 -8.37 -0.89 -5.09
C LEU A 17 -8.72 0.36 -4.27
N ARG A 18 -7.93 0.65 -3.24
CA ARG A 18 -7.97 1.92 -2.50
C ARG A 18 -6.65 2.64 -2.67
N VAL A 19 -6.72 3.87 -3.17
CA VAL A 19 -5.55 4.76 -3.30
C VAL A 19 -5.59 5.78 -2.15
N LEU A 20 -4.49 5.85 -1.40
CA LEU A 20 -4.29 6.75 -0.28
C LEU A 20 -3.15 7.71 -0.61
N THR A 21 -3.38 9.01 -0.50
CA THR A 21 -2.36 10.02 -0.81
C THR A 21 -2.17 10.98 0.36
N ALA A 22 -0.92 11.24 0.75
CA ALA A 22 -0.58 12.23 1.76
C ALA A 22 0.70 13.00 1.40
N GLN A 23 0.91 14.13 2.07
CA GLN A 23 2.17 14.91 1.94
C GLN A 23 3.25 14.50 2.95
N ALA A 24 2.91 13.63 3.90
CA ALA A 24 3.84 13.14 4.92
C ALA A 24 3.89 11.61 4.95
N GLU A 25 5.10 11.07 5.11
CA GLU A 25 5.38 9.63 5.21
C GLU A 25 4.52 8.98 6.31
N ARG A 26 4.48 9.61 7.49
CA ARG A 26 3.74 9.10 8.64
C ARG A 26 2.23 9.14 8.43
N GLU A 27 1.72 10.17 7.75
CA GLU A 27 0.29 10.33 7.52
C GLU A 27 -0.24 9.24 6.60
N VAL A 28 0.45 8.97 5.48
CA VAL A 28 0.03 7.89 4.57
C VAL A 28 0.11 6.52 5.23
N ALA A 29 1.12 6.30 6.08
CA ALA A 29 1.30 5.05 6.80
C ALA A 29 0.15 4.78 7.78
N LEU A 30 -0.26 5.80 8.55
CA LEU A 30 -1.38 5.70 9.48
C LEU A 30 -2.73 5.54 8.75
N MET A 31 -2.91 6.20 7.60
CA MET A 31 -4.09 5.98 6.76
C MET A 31 -4.15 4.54 6.25
N ALA A 32 -3.02 4.01 5.78
CA ALA A 32 -2.93 2.63 5.31
C ALA A 32 -3.18 1.64 6.44
N GLU A 33 -2.58 1.84 7.62
CA GLU A 33 -2.87 1.04 8.82
C GLU A 33 -4.36 1.05 9.16
N SER A 34 -4.99 2.23 9.18
CA SER A 34 -6.41 2.34 9.51
C SER A 34 -7.30 1.58 8.53
N VAL A 35 -6.91 1.52 7.25
CA VAL A 35 -7.61 0.71 6.26
C VAL A 35 -7.37 -0.77 6.51
N LEU A 36 -6.12 -1.19 6.73
CA LEU A 36 -5.77 -2.60 6.98
C LEU A 36 -6.47 -3.16 8.23
N ARG A 37 -6.51 -2.40 9.32
CA ARG A 37 -7.23 -2.79 10.56
C ARG A 37 -8.74 -2.95 10.37
N ARG A 38 -9.36 -2.31 9.38
CA ARG A 38 -10.78 -2.52 9.08
C ARG A 38 -11.05 -3.87 8.43
N TYR A 39 -10.02 -4.49 7.87
CA TYR A 39 -10.08 -5.81 7.23
C TYR A 39 -9.43 -6.90 8.10
N GLU A 40 -9.08 -6.58 9.36
CA GLU A 40 -8.56 -7.54 10.34
C GLU A 40 -9.57 -8.68 10.55
N GLY A 41 -9.13 -9.92 10.34
CA GLY A 41 -9.97 -11.12 10.45
C GLY A 41 -10.62 -11.60 9.14
N GLU A 42 -10.48 -10.87 8.04
CA GLU A 42 -10.77 -11.38 6.70
C GLU A 42 -9.47 -11.91 6.07
N THR A 43 -9.41 -13.22 5.78
CA THR A 43 -8.28 -13.84 5.05
C THR A 43 -8.22 -13.29 3.62
N LEU A 44 -7.37 -12.30 3.41
CA LEU A 44 -7.27 -11.50 2.21
C LEU A 44 -5.83 -11.51 1.71
N GLY A 45 -5.66 -11.88 0.43
CA GLY A 45 -4.45 -11.53 -0.32
C GLY A 45 -4.39 -10.02 -0.50
N ILE A 46 -3.78 -9.32 0.46
CA ILE A 46 -3.63 -7.87 0.45
C ILE A 46 -2.39 -7.53 -0.38
N GLY A 47 -2.59 -6.89 -1.52
CA GLY A 47 -1.51 -6.32 -2.33
C GLY A 47 -1.26 -4.86 -1.93
N ILE A 48 -0.02 -4.44 -1.77
CA ILE A 48 0.30 -3.03 -1.49
C ILE A 48 1.36 -2.52 -2.45
N THR A 49 1.07 -1.36 -3.04
CA THR A 49 2.02 -0.59 -3.84
C THR A 49 2.27 0.75 -3.19
N VAL A 50 3.54 1.14 -3.05
CA VAL A 50 3.94 2.44 -2.51
C VAL A 50 4.63 3.25 -3.61
N ALA A 51 4.04 4.38 -3.99
CA ALA A 51 4.59 5.33 -4.94
C ALA A 51 5.04 6.61 -4.22
N CYS A 52 6.32 6.95 -4.37
CA CYS A 52 6.92 8.17 -3.85
C CYS A 52 8.24 8.46 -4.58
N THR A 53 8.59 9.74 -4.74
CA THR A 53 9.87 10.18 -5.32
C THR A 53 11.07 9.86 -4.42
N ASP A 54 10.85 9.65 -3.11
CA ASP A 54 11.88 9.24 -2.15
C ASP A 54 11.94 7.70 -2.03
N GLY A 55 13.02 7.11 -2.53
CA GLY A 55 13.24 5.67 -2.48
C GLY A 55 13.56 5.09 -1.09
N GLY A 56 14.01 5.91 -0.15
CA GLY A 56 14.22 5.53 1.24
C GLY A 56 12.90 5.50 2.01
N ALA A 57 12.08 6.55 1.86
CA ALA A 57 10.76 6.64 2.45
C ALA A 57 9.83 5.55 1.92
N ARG A 58 9.86 5.27 0.61
CA ARG A 58 9.13 4.15 0.02
C ARG A 58 9.48 2.82 0.66
N ARG A 59 10.77 2.56 0.92
CA ARG A 59 11.21 1.34 1.62
C ARG A 59 10.73 1.30 3.07
N ARG A 60 10.81 2.41 3.81
CA ARG A 60 10.32 2.49 5.19
C ARG A 60 8.82 2.23 5.30
N ILE A 61 8.02 2.86 4.43
CA ILE A 61 6.57 2.63 4.39
C ILE A 61 6.27 1.17 4.03
N ALA A 62 6.92 0.62 3.00
CA ALA A 62 6.68 -0.76 2.58
C ALA A 62 7.06 -1.77 3.67
N SER A 63 8.20 -1.59 4.35
CA SER A 63 8.60 -2.43 5.48
C SER A 63 7.59 -2.33 6.62
N TYR A 64 7.22 -1.11 7.02
CA TYR A 64 6.24 -0.90 8.09
C TYR A 64 4.89 -1.58 7.80
N LEU A 65 4.36 -1.43 6.58
CA LEU A 65 3.09 -2.05 6.22
C LEU A 65 3.19 -3.58 6.10
N LYS A 66 4.33 -4.11 5.68
CA LYS A 66 4.59 -5.54 5.66
C LYS A 66 4.59 -6.13 7.08
N ASP A 67 5.32 -5.51 8.01
CA ASP A 67 5.33 -5.93 9.42
C ASP A 67 3.91 -5.91 10.00
N LEU A 68 3.15 -4.85 9.74
CA LEU A 68 1.76 -4.74 10.15
C LEU A 68 0.87 -5.89 9.61
N ILE A 69 1.04 -6.29 8.36
CA ILE A 69 0.23 -7.36 7.75
C ILE A 69 0.55 -8.72 8.37
N LEU A 70 1.84 -8.97 8.68
CA LEU A 70 2.25 -10.15 9.42
C LEU A 70 1.68 -10.17 10.84
N GLU A 71 1.64 -9.01 11.52
CA GLU A 71 1.00 -8.89 12.84
C GLU A 71 -0.50 -9.17 12.80
N LEU A 72 -1.17 -8.81 11.71
CA LEU A 72 -2.60 -9.10 11.49
C LEU A 72 -2.87 -10.58 11.14
N GLY A 73 -1.82 -11.41 11.00
CA GLY A 73 -1.94 -12.84 10.69
C GLY A 73 -2.18 -13.14 9.22
N GLU A 74 -1.96 -12.16 8.34
CA GLU A 74 -2.23 -12.25 6.91
C GLU A 74 -0.95 -12.55 6.12
N ASP A 75 -1.06 -13.41 5.10
CA ASP A 75 0.05 -13.73 4.20
C ASP A 75 0.28 -12.58 3.22
N TRP A 76 1.33 -11.80 3.48
CA TRP A 76 1.78 -10.73 2.60
C TRP A 76 2.23 -11.29 1.25
N SER A 77 1.39 -11.16 0.22
CA SER A 77 1.77 -11.41 -1.17
C SER A 77 2.44 -10.16 -1.75
N GLY A 78 3.66 -9.90 -1.29
CA GLY A 78 4.47 -8.80 -1.78
C GLY A 78 4.97 -9.05 -3.18
N ASP A 79 4.20 -8.63 -4.19
CA ASP A 79 4.66 -8.69 -5.57
C ASP A 79 4.69 -7.29 -6.20
N ALA A 80 5.92 -6.85 -6.47
CA ALA A 80 6.18 -5.79 -7.42
C ALA A 80 5.83 -6.31 -8.81
N LEU A 81 4.58 -6.14 -9.23
CA LEU A 81 4.11 -6.38 -10.59
C LEU A 81 4.43 -7.77 -11.15
N HIS A 82 3.54 -8.73 -10.94
CA HIS A 82 3.47 -9.92 -11.76
C HIS A 82 2.85 -9.48 -13.09
N PRO A 83 3.58 -9.47 -14.22
CA PRO A 83 3.13 -8.87 -15.49
C PRO A 83 2.05 -9.69 -16.22
N SER A 84 1.29 -10.53 -15.51
CA SER A 84 0.38 -11.51 -16.11
C SER A 84 -1.09 -11.26 -15.81
N LEU A 85 -1.43 -10.33 -14.91
CA LEU A 85 -2.81 -9.88 -14.74
C LEU A 85 -2.99 -8.62 -15.59
N GLY A 86 -3.54 -8.80 -16.79
CA GLY A 86 -3.87 -7.72 -17.70
C GLY A 86 -4.73 -6.67 -17.03
N ILE A 87 -4.08 -5.59 -16.58
CA ILE A 87 -4.72 -4.33 -16.28
C ILE A 87 -5.07 -3.76 -17.65
N ALA A 88 -6.30 -4.01 -18.09
CA ALA A 88 -6.87 -3.25 -19.18
C ALA A 88 -6.79 -1.75 -18.81
N PRO A 89 -6.26 -0.89 -19.69
CA PRO A 89 -6.34 0.55 -19.47
C PRO A 89 -7.82 0.93 -19.51
N PHE A 90 -8.29 1.60 -18.46
CA PHE A 90 -9.54 2.33 -18.51
C PHE A 90 -9.46 3.36 -19.65
N LEU A 91 -10.09 3.03 -20.77
CA LEU A 91 -10.59 3.96 -21.79
C LEU A 91 -11.95 3.48 -22.27
#